data_AF-A0A7U6LC20-F1
#
_entry.id   AF-A0A7U6LC20-F1
#
_cell.length_a   1.000
_cell.length_b   1.000
_cell.length_c   1.000
_cell.angle_alpha   90.00
_cell.angle_beta   90.00
_cell.angle_gamma   90.00
#
_symmetry.space_group_name_H-M   'P 1'
#
loop_
_entity.id
_entity.type
_entity.pdbx_description
1 polymer ?
#
loop_
_entity_poly.entity_id
_entity_poly.type
_entity_poly.pdbx_seq_one_letter_code
_entity_poly.pdbx_strand_id
1 'polypeptide(L)'
;MKQYEAVILTLEKLGGVATLGELNHEVFKIEECEWKTKTPFASIRRIVQQRKEIYKIKPGLYGLEQFRKENELRGIIQEDEKNKNSEEMIKFNHSYYQGLLLEIGN
;
A
#
# COMPACT_ATOMS: atom_id res chain seq x y z
N MET A 1 15.63 13.04 -5.98
CA MET A 1 14.16 12.86 -5.83
C MET A 1 13.71 13.24 -4.42
N LYS A 2 12.48 13.74 -4.20
CA LYS A 2 11.94 13.95 -2.85
C LYS A 2 11.41 12.63 -2.26
N GLN A 3 11.44 12.49 -0.94
CA GLN A 3 11.03 11.25 -0.24
C GLN A 3 9.62 10.76 -0.61
N TYR A 4 8.67 11.67 -0.78
CA TYR A 4 7.31 11.28 -1.16
C TYR A 4 7.19 10.81 -2.61
N GLU A 5 8.03 11.33 -3.51
CA GLU A 5 8.05 10.94 -4.91
C GLU A 5 8.57 9.52 -5.04
N ALA A 6 9.59 9.17 -4.24
CA ALA A 6 10.08 7.80 -4.15
C ALA A 6 8.97 6.83 -3.68
N VAL A 7 8.17 7.22 -2.69
CA VAL A 7 7.05 6.39 -2.20
C VAL A 7 5.97 6.22 -3.27
N ILE A 8 5.60 7.30 -3.98
CA ILE A 8 4.60 7.23 -5.05
C ILE A 8 5.11 6.37 -6.21
N LEU A 9 6.36 6.57 -6.63
CA LEU A 9 6.99 5.79 -7.70
C LEU A 9 7.03 4.30 -7.36
N THR A 10 7.36 3.95 -6.10
CA THR A 10 7.33 2.55 -5.66
C THR A 10 5.92 1.97 -5.71
N LEU A 11 4.90 2.72 -5.28
CA LEU A 11 3.51 2.29 -5.42
C LEU A 11 3.10 2.07 -6.89
N GLU A 12 3.54 2.94 -7.79
CA GLU A 12 3.30 2.78 -9.24
C GLU A 12 3.99 1.51 -9.77
N LYS A 13 5.25 1.29 -9.40
CA LYS A 13 6.02 0.08 -9.80
C LYS A 13 5.39 -1.21 -9.30
N LEU A 14 4.77 -1.19 -8.12
CA LEU A 14 4.07 -2.34 -7.53
C LEU A 14 2.65 -2.54 -8.10
N GLY A 15 2.25 -1.75 -9.10
CA GLY A 15 0.97 -1.93 -9.79
C GLY A 15 -0.20 -1.25 -9.09
N GLY A 16 0.07 -0.17 -8.33
CA GLY A 16 -0.95 0.71 -7.78
C GLY A 16 -1.43 0.37 -6.37
N VAL A 17 -0.96 -0.74 -5.79
CA VAL A 17 -1.25 -1.19 -4.41
C VAL A 17 0.00 -1.81 -3.81
N ALA A 18 0.29 -1.48 -2.56
CA ALA A 18 1.38 -2.10 -1.82
C ALA A 18 1.12 -2.12 -0.32
N THR A 19 1.69 -3.10 0.36
CA THR A 19 1.75 -3.11 1.81
C THR A 19 2.81 -2.14 2.32
N LEU A 20 2.68 -1.70 3.58
CA LEU A 20 3.71 -0.89 4.24
C LEU A 20 5.04 -1.65 4.33
N GLY A 21 5.01 -2.97 4.43
CA GLY A 21 6.20 -3.83 4.45
C GLY A 21 6.94 -3.78 3.11
N GLU A 22 6.23 -4.00 2.00
CA GLU A 22 6.79 -3.92 0.65
C GLU A 22 7.33 -2.53 0.35
N LEU A 23 6.59 -1.47 0.69
CA LEU A 23 7.07 -0.09 0.51
C LEU A 23 8.36 0.14 1.28
N ASN A 24 8.44 -0.33 2.52
CA ASN A 24 9.64 -0.21 3.31
C ASN A 24 10.81 -0.99 2.70
N HIS A 25 10.59 -2.08 1.97
CA HIS A 25 11.67 -2.82 1.34
C HIS A 25 12.10 -2.22 -0.01
N GLU A 26 11.14 -1.87 -0.86
CA GLU A 26 11.38 -1.40 -2.23
C GLU A 26 11.82 0.07 -2.31
N VAL A 27 11.34 0.93 -1.41
CA VAL A 27 11.70 2.37 -1.44
C VAL A 27 13.18 2.61 -1.19
N PHE A 28 13.86 1.77 -0.39
CA PHE A 28 15.31 1.91 -0.17
C PHE A 28 16.16 1.44 -1.35
N LYS A 29 15.59 0.72 -2.32
CA LYS A 29 16.29 0.35 -3.56
C LYS A 29 16.43 1.52 -4.53
N ILE A 30 15.73 2.63 -4.29
CA ILE A 30 15.83 3.84 -5.10
C ILE A 30 17.01 4.68 -4.60
N GLU A 31 18.17 4.54 -5.25
CA GLU A 31 19.40 5.25 -4.89
C GLU A 31 19.30 6.78 -5.10
N GLU A 32 18.36 7.24 -5.92
CA GLU A 32 18.11 8.66 -6.21
C GLU A 32 17.42 9.44 -5.07
N CYS A 33 17.05 8.76 -3.97
CA CYS A 33 16.36 9.34 -2.83
C CYS A 33 17.20 9.28 -1.55
N GLU A 34 17.68 10.44 -1.09
CA GLU A 34 18.39 10.54 0.18
C GLU A 34 17.44 10.59 1.38
N TRP A 35 17.53 9.57 2.25
CA TRP A 35 16.82 9.51 3.52
C TRP A 35 17.65 10.16 4.64
N LYS A 36 17.54 11.48 4.80
CA LYS A 36 18.28 12.25 5.83
C LYS A 36 17.76 12.06 7.26
N THR A 37 16.63 11.37 7.44
CA THR A 37 15.97 11.18 8.73
C THR A 37 16.50 9.95 9.47
N LYS A 38 16.68 10.04 10.79
CA LYS A 38 17.07 8.89 11.65
C LYS A 38 16.07 7.73 11.61
N THR A 39 14.82 8.01 11.24
CA THR A 39 13.72 7.02 11.17
C THR A 39 13.01 7.11 9.81
N PRO A 40 13.60 6.52 8.75
CA PRO A 40 13.03 6.59 7.41
C PRO A 40 11.68 5.85 7.34
N PHE A 41 11.51 4.74 8.05
CA PHE A 41 10.23 4.02 8.15
C PHE A 41 9.09 4.89 8.72
N ALA A 42 9.36 5.71 9.73
CA ALA A 42 8.38 6.64 10.28
C ALA A 42 8.02 7.74 9.28
N SER A 43 9.00 8.16 8.48
CA SER A 43 8.81 9.13 7.41
C SER A 43 7.93 8.56 6.29
N ILE A 44 8.18 7.32 5.85
CA ILE A 44 7.33 6.59 4.87
C ILE A 44 5.91 6.45 5.40
N ARG A 45 5.73 5.98 6.64
CA ARG A 45 4.41 5.86 7.28
C ARG A 45 3.67 7.20 7.29
N ARG A 46 4.35 8.30 7.61
CA ARG A 46 3.76 9.63 7.60
C ARG A 46 3.36 10.07 6.19
N ILE A 47 4.19 9.79 5.19
CA ILE A 47 3.90 10.11 3.78
C ILE A 47 2.63 9.39 3.31
N VAL A 48 2.53 8.06 3.49
CA VAL A 48 1.36 7.30 3.04
C VAL A 48 0.06 7.68 3.76
N GLN A 49 0.15 8.30 4.94
CA GLN A 49 -1.01 8.77 5.72
C GLN A 49 -1.41 10.22 5.43
N GLN A 50 -0.46 11.10 5.09
CA GLN A 50 -0.71 12.53 4.93
C GLN A 50 -0.98 12.95 3.47
N ARG A 51 -0.64 12.10 2.51
CA ARG A 51 -0.74 12.42 1.09
C ARG A 51 -2.12 12.09 0.54
N LYS A 52 -2.63 12.98 -0.30
CA LYS A 52 -3.97 12.86 -0.91
C LYS A 52 -3.96 11.91 -2.10
N GLU A 53 -2.78 11.71 -2.69
CA GLU A 53 -2.56 10.81 -3.81
C GLU A 53 -2.64 9.33 -3.39
N ILE A 54 -2.51 9.04 -2.09
CA ILE A 54 -2.49 7.70 -1.52
C ILE A 54 -3.72 7.54 -0.63
N TYR A 55 -4.49 6.49 -0.86
CA TYR A 55 -5.62 6.12 -0.02
C TYR A 55 -5.32 4.84 0.75
N LYS A 56 -5.94 4.73 1.92
CA LYS A 56 -5.83 3.55 2.77
C LYS A 56 -6.91 2.55 2.39
N ILE A 57 -6.50 1.38 1.93
CA ILE A 57 -7.42 0.27 1.66
C ILE A 57 -7.75 -0.45 2.97
N LYS A 58 -6.69 -0.82 3.72
CA LYS A 58 -6.74 -1.52 5.01
C LYS A 58 -5.57 -1.10 5.91
N PRO A 59 -5.60 -1.39 7.23
CA PRO A 59 -4.43 -1.19 8.08
C PRO A 59 -3.20 -1.90 7.52
N GLY A 60 -2.20 -1.12 7.06
CA GLY A 60 -0.98 -1.65 6.47
C GLY A 60 -1.01 -1.88 4.96
N LEU A 61 -2.15 -1.66 4.28
CA LEU A 61 -2.30 -1.76 2.83
C LEU A 61 -2.77 -0.43 2.23
N TYR A 62 -2.00 0.09 1.27
CA TYR A 62 -2.20 1.40 0.67
C TYR A 62 -2.28 1.29 -0.84
N GLY A 63 -3.07 2.18 -1.45
CA GLY A 63 -3.24 2.25 -2.89
C GLY A 63 -3.09 3.68 -3.40
N LEU A 64 -2.84 3.82 -4.70
CA LEU A 64 -2.79 5.11 -5.39
C LEU A 64 -4.15 5.49 -5.94
N GLU A 65 -4.60 6.72 -5.69
CA GLU A 65 -5.93 7.20 -6.10
C GLU A 65 -6.11 7.12 -7.64
N GLN A 66 -5.04 7.36 -8.39
CA GLN A 66 -5.03 7.22 -9.86
C GLN A 66 -5.36 5.79 -10.33
N PHE A 67 -4.96 4.77 -9.57
CA PHE A 67 -5.23 3.36 -9.87
C PHE A 67 -6.50 2.84 -9.18
N ARG A 68 -7.24 3.68 -8.45
CA ARG A 68 -8.40 3.27 -7.67
C ARG A 68 -9.41 2.45 -8.48
N LYS A 69 -9.78 2.93 -9.68
CA LYS A 69 -10.72 2.20 -10.56
C LYS A 69 -10.19 0.84 -11.02
N GLU A 70 -8.88 0.77 -11.29
CA GLU A 70 -8.23 -0.48 -11.69
C GLU A 70 -8.13 -1.46 -10.51
N ASN A 71 -7.83 -0.95 -9.32
CA ASN A 71 -7.79 -1.71 -8.08
C ASN A 71 -9.17 -2.27 -7.72
N GLU A 72 -10.22 -1.45 -7.86
CA GLU A 72 -11.61 -1.87 -7.68
C GLU A 72 -11.99 -2.98 -8.67
N LEU A 73 -11.61 -2.85 -9.95
CA LEU A 73 -11.80 -3.91 -10.96
C LEU A 73 -11.04 -5.20 -10.64
N ARG A 74 -9.88 -5.11 -9.98
CA ARG A 74 -9.10 -6.27 -9.51
C ARG A 74 -9.67 -6.89 -8.21
N GLY A 75 -10.75 -6.33 -7.67
CA GLY A 75 -11.36 -6.79 -6.42
C GLY A 75 -10.66 -6.28 -5.15
N ILE A 76 -9.79 -5.28 -5.27
CA ILE A 76 -9.15 -4.59 -4.14
C ILE A 76 -10.05 -3.46 -3.68
N ILE A 77 -11.02 -3.81 -2.83
CA ILE A 77 -12.05 -2.88 -2.36
C ILE A 77 -11.60 -2.27 -1.02
N GLN A 78 -11.80 -0.95 -0.89
CA GLN A 78 -11.56 -0.23 0.37
C GLN A 78 -12.51 -0.75 1.47
N GLU A 79 -11.97 -0.98 2.67
CA GLU A 79 -12.81 -1.32 3.82
C GLU A 79 -13.60 -0.09 4.28
N ASP A 80 -14.88 -0.06 3.94
CA ASP A 80 -15.85 0.90 4.48
C ASP A 80 -16.86 0.19 5.39
N GLU A 81 -17.35 0.89 6.42
CA GLU A 81 -18.35 0.36 7.36
C GLU A 81 -19.62 -0.18 6.66
N LYS A 82 -19.93 0.35 5.48
CA LYS A 82 -21.06 -0.08 4.65
C LYS A 82 -20.79 -1.38 3.86
N ASN A 83 -19.54 -1.65 3.49
CA ASN A 83 -19.16 -2.78 2.63
C ASN A 83 -18.48 -3.92 3.39
N LYS A 84 -18.25 -3.78 4.69
CA LYS A 84 -17.59 -4.77 5.54
C LYS A 84 -18.22 -6.18 5.48
N ASN A 85 -19.53 -6.26 5.25
CA ASN A 85 -20.28 -7.52 5.14
C ASN A 85 -20.61 -7.93 3.70
N SER A 86 -20.09 -7.22 2.69
CA SER A 86 -20.29 -7.63 1.30
C SER A 86 -19.52 -8.92 1.00
N GLU A 87 -20.08 -9.78 0.15
CA GLU A 87 -19.42 -11.02 -0.27
C GLU A 87 -18.05 -10.77 -0.91
N GLU A 88 -17.92 -9.66 -1.66
CA GLU A 88 -16.67 -9.24 -2.29
C GLU A 88 -15.60 -8.90 -1.25
N MET A 89 -15.98 -8.20 -0.16
CA MET A 89 -15.06 -7.86 0.91
C MET A 89 -14.62 -9.09 1.72
N ILE A 90 -15.53 -10.04 1.95
CA ILE A 90 -15.22 -11.30 2.64
C ILE A 90 -14.24 -12.12 1.79
N LYS A 91 -14.49 -12.23 0.48
CA LYS A 91 -13.57 -12.91 -0.45
C LYS A 91 -12.20 -12.23 -0.49
N PHE A 92 -12.17 -10.90 -0.59
CA PHE A 92 -10.93 -10.13 -0.58
C PHE A 92 -10.15 -10.31 0.73
N ASN A 93 -10.83 -10.24 1.89
CA ASN A 93 -10.23 -10.52 3.19
C ASN A 93 -9.64 -11.93 3.25
N HIS A 94 -10.41 -12.93 2.85
CA HIS A 94 -9.98 -14.31 2.87
C HIS A 94 -8.74 -14.51 2.01
N SER A 95 -8.76 -14.10 0.74
CA SER A 95 -7.61 -14.20 -0.16
C SER A 95 -6.38 -13.47 0.36
N TYR A 96 -6.56 -12.26 0.92
CA TYR A 96 -5.46 -11.48 1.49
C TYR A 96 -4.80 -12.18 2.68
N TYR A 97 -5.58 -12.67 3.65
CA TYR A 97 -5.03 -13.38 4.80
C TYR A 97 -4.43 -14.74 4.43
N GLN A 98 -5.00 -15.45 3.46
CA GLN A 98 -4.41 -16.68 2.93
C GLN A 98 -3.04 -16.42 2.29
N GLY A 99 -2.91 -15.35 1.50
CA GLY A 99 -1.62 -14.93 0.94
C GLY A 99 -0.60 -14.58 2.02
N LEU A 100 -1.00 -13.80 3.04
CA LEU A 100 -0.12 -13.43 4.14
C LEU A 100 0.37 -14.66 4.95
N LEU A 101 -0.51 -15.64 5.18
CA LEU A 101 -0.12 -16.89 5.86
C LEU A 101 0.90 -17.69 5.05
N LEU A 102 0.78 -17.71 3.72
CA LEU A 102 1.76 -18.35 2.84
C LEU A 102 3.12 -17.65 2.87
N GLU A 103 3.17 -16.32 2.99
CA GLU A 103 4.42 -15.57 3.10
C GLU A 103 5.12 -15.74 4.47
N ILE A 104 4.36 -15.87 5.56
CA ILE A 104 4.91 -16.05 6.91
C ILE A 104 5.32 -17.51 7.17
N GLY A 105 4.65 -18.47 6.54
CA GLY A 105 4.85 -19.90 6.74
C GLY A 105 5.91 -20.56 5.84
N ASN A 106 6.50 -19.82 4.90
CA ASN A 106 7.62 -20.23 4.05
C ASN A 106 8.94 -19.63 4.55
#